data_AF-M5S1T5-F1
#
_entry.id   AF-M5S1T5-F1
#
_cell.length_a   1.000
_cell.length_b   1.000
_cell.length_c   1.000
_cell.angle_alpha   90.00
_cell.angle_beta   90.00
_cell.angle_gamma   90.00
#
_symmetry.space_group_name_H-M   'P 1'
#
loop_
_entity.id
_entity.type
_entity.pdbx_description
1 polymer ?
#
loop_
_entity_poly.entity_id
_entity_poly.type
_entity_poly.pdbx_seq_one_letter_code
_entity_poly.pdbx_strand_id
1 'polypeptide(L)'
;MGETLKSILLGPEGEPERTRRELTAQFFPPQAASVSRRSSTELWRLANESERRQRKASEAEAARRRAERERLAIEQHEQQLQIIAEHPDATFRRIDAAVEERNRPAYRRAAFELKLVQEALGPIFARSKAEELKNRYPTRSALHAEIRNALDGWNGGIGFQPVIRAITG
;
A
#
# COMPACT_ATOMS: atom_id res chain seq x y z
N MET A 1 -23.57 25.25 58.60
CA MET A 1 -24.01 24.43 57.44
C MET A 1 -25.07 23.41 57.87
N GLY A 2 -26.21 23.85 58.43
CA GLY A 2 -27.20 22.93 59.01
C GLY A 2 -28.67 23.29 58.75
N GLU A 3 -28.95 24.52 58.30
CA GLU A 3 -30.32 24.96 58.02
C GLU A 3 -30.74 24.69 56.56
N THR A 4 -29.80 24.79 55.61
CA THR A 4 -30.07 24.65 54.17
C THR A 4 -30.43 23.24 53.72
N LEU A 5 -29.95 22.20 54.43
CA LEU A 5 -30.29 20.81 54.11
C LEU A 5 -31.67 20.40 54.63
N LYS A 6 -32.16 21.07 55.69
CA LYS A 6 -33.49 20.79 56.26
C LYS A 6 -34.62 21.40 55.43
N SER A 7 -34.40 22.52 54.75
CA SER A 7 -35.39 23.12 53.85
C SER A 7 -35.61 22.31 52.57
N ILE A 8 -34.64 21.48 52.16
CA ILE A 8 -34.70 20.64 50.95
C ILE A 8 -35.53 19.36 51.18
N LEU A 9 -35.59 18.87 52.42
CA LEU A 9 -36.26 17.59 52.75
C LEU A 9 -37.73 17.72 53.18
N LEU A 10 -38.24 18.93 53.43
CA LEU A 10 -39.57 19.15 54.04
C LEU A 10 -40.46 20.18 53.30
N GLY A 11 -40.11 20.60 52.08
CA GLY A 11 -40.96 21.47 51.26
C GLY A 11 -41.77 20.69 50.22
N PRO A 12 -43.12 20.82 50.17
CA PRO A 12 -43.95 20.16 49.18
C PRO A 12 -43.89 20.90 47.83
N GLU A 13 -43.92 20.16 46.72
CA GLU A 13 -44.42 20.62 45.40
C GLU A 13 -43.87 21.96 44.86
N GLY A 14 -42.71 21.96 44.20
CA GLY A 14 -42.26 23.15 43.46
C GLY A 14 -40.86 23.10 42.86
N GLU A 15 -40.72 22.41 41.72
CA GLU A 15 -39.61 22.52 40.75
C GLU A 15 -38.18 22.13 41.22
N PRO A 16 -37.90 20.81 41.33
CA PRO A 16 -36.53 20.31 41.60
C PRO A 16 -35.49 20.77 40.56
N GLU A 17 -35.93 21.11 39.34
CA GLU A 17 -35.04 21.68 38.32
C GLU A 17 -34.51 23.07 38.67
N ARG A 18 -35.33 23.93 39.30
CA ARG A 18 -34.88 25.27 39.71
C ARG A 18 -33.81 25.19 40.78
N THR A 19 -34.06 24.41 41.82
CA THR A 19 -33.09 24.18 42.90
C THR A 19 -31.81 23.56 42.36
N ARG A 20 -31.91 22.61 41.42
CA ARG A 20 -30.73 22.01 40.79
C ARG A 20 -29.97 23.02 39.93
N ARG A 21 -30.65 23.91 39.19
CA ARG A 21 -30.01 24.99 38.42
C ARG A 21 -29.33 26.02 39.32
N GLU A 22 -29.94 26.40 40.43
CA GLU A 22 -29.36 27.32 41.42
C GLU A 22 -28.14 26.71 42.10
N LEU A 23 -28.21 25.44 42.50
CA LEU A 23 -27.05 24.72 43.04
C LEU A 23 -25.95 24.57 41.99
N THR A 24 -26.28 24.29 40.73
CA THR A 24 -25.29 24.20 39.66
C THR A 24 -24.62 25.56 39.44
N ALA A 25 -25.38 26.67 39.47
CA ALA A 25 -24.83 28.01 39.34
C ALA A 25 -23.97 28.44 40.55
N GLN A 26 -24.31 28.00 41.77
CA GLN A 26 -23.54 28.29 42.98
C GLN A 26 -22.23 27.50 43.08
N PHE A 27 -22.24 26.22 42.70
CA PHE A 27 -21.06 25.34 42.81
C PHE A 27 -20.22 25.30 41.53
N PHE A 28 -20.81 25.57 40.38
CA PHE A 28 -20.17 25.64 39.07
C PHE A 28 -20.60 26.92 38.36
N PRO A 29 -20.07 28.10 38.76
CA PRO A 29 -20.36 29.34 38.04
C PRO A 29 -20.01 29.14 36.56
N PRO A 30 -20.80 29.68 35.62
CA PRO A 30 -20.51 29.56 34.20
C PRO A 30 -19.09 30.08 33.98
N GLN A 31 -18.17 29.18 33.67
CA GLN A 31 -16.84 29.59 33.25
C GLN A 31 -17.06 30.38 31.97
N ALA A 32 -16.89 31.70 32.05
CA ALA A 32 -16.79 32.53 30.87
C ALA A 32 -15.75 31.83 29.98
N ALA A 33 -16.17 31.42 28.78
CA ALA A 33 -15.26 30.85 27.80
C ALA A 33 -14.07 31.80 27.75
N SER A 34 -12.90 31.34 28.20
CA SER A 34 -11.73 32.20 28.27
C SER A 34 -11.51 32.67 26.84
N VAL A 35 -11.73 33.97 26.61
CA VAL A 35 -11.62 34.57 25.29
C VAL A 35 -10.17 34.36 24.88
N SER A 36 -9.93 33.35 24.05
CA SER A 36 -8.66 33.15 23.40
C SER A 36 -8.33 34.47 22.72
N ARG A 37 -7.32 35.19 23.21
CA ARG A 37 -6.87 36.47 22.63
C ARG A 37 -6.22 36.29 21.25
N ARG A 38 -6.53 35.20 20.55
CA ARG A 38 -6.01 34.91 19.23
C ARG A 38 -7.04 35.37 18.22
N SER A 39 -6.61 36.25 17.33
CA SER A 39 -7.48 36.69 16.25
C SER A 39 -7.87 35.49 15.39
N SER A 40 -9.04 35.54 14.75
CA SER A 40 -9.51 34.47 13.86
C SER A 40 -8.47 34.13 12.79
N THR A 41 -7.77 35.14 12.28
CA THR A 41 -6.65 35.00 11.32
C THR A 41 -5.45 34.23 11.88
N GLU A 42 -5.11 34.39 13.16
CA GLU A 42 -4.09 33.59 13.83
C GLU A 42 -4.51 32.13 14.02
N LEU A 43 -5.79 31.88 14.33
CA LEU A 43 -6.33 30.52 14.43
C LEU A 43 -6.30 29.80 13.07
N TRP A 44 -6.67 30.49 11.99
CA TRP A 44 -6.55 29.97 10.62
C TRP A 44 -5.10 29.69 10.22
N ARG A 45 -4.17 30.58 10.58
CA ARG A 45 -2.73 30.39 10.31
C ARG A 45 -2.20 29.14 11.03
N LEU A 46 -2.55 28.96 12.31
CA LEU A 46 -2.13 27.80 13.10
C LEU A 46 -2.77 26.50 12.58
N ALA A 47 -4.03 26.52 12.19
CA ALA A 47 -4.71 25.36 11.58
C ALA A 47 -4.03 24.96 10.26
N ASN A 48 -3.78 25.91 9.36
CA ASN A 48 -3.09 25.67 8.08
C ASN A 48 -1.65 25.17 8.29
N GLU A 49 -0.95 25.67 9.31
CA GLU A 49 0.39 25.20 9.64
C GLU A 49 0.37 23.78 10.21
N SER A 50 -0.61 23.47 11.06
CA SER A 50 -0.80 22.11 11.59
C SER A 50 -1.16 21.11 10.48
N GLU A 51 -2.00 21.50 9.54
CA GLU A 51 -2.38 20.68 8.39
C GLU A 51 -1.18 20.45 7.47
N ARG A 52 -0.37 21.48 7.21
CA ARG A 52 0.89 21.32 6.44
C ARG A 52 1.87 20.38 7.13
N ARG A 53 1.98 20.44 8.46
CA ARG A 53 2.84 19.53 9.24
C ARG A 53 2.32 18.10 9.18
N GLN A 54 1.00 17.89 9.31
CA GLN A 54 0.36 16.59 9.18
C GLN A 54 0.53 16.00 7.77
N ARG A 55 0.33 16.80 6.72
CA ARG A 55 0.55 16.37 5.34
C ARG A 55 1.99 15.94 5.11
N LYS A 56 2.98 16.74 5.54
CA LYS A 56 4.40 16.38 5.46
C LYS A 56 4.75 15.10 6.24
N ALA A 57 4.15 14.90 7.42
CA ALA A 57 4.35 13.68 8.20
C ALA A 57 3.75 12.46 7.49
N SER A 58 2.54 12.59 6.93
CA SER A 58 1.88 11.52 6.19
C SER A 58 2.62 11.16 4.89
N GLU A 59 3.17 12.16 4.18
CA GLU A 59 4.00 11.96 2.99
C GLU A 59 5.31 11.24 3.35
N ALA A 60 5.95 11.63 4.46
CA ALA A 60 7.16 10.97 4.95
C ALA A 60 6.90 9.51 5.36
N GLU A 61 5.77 9.22 6.01
CA GLU A 61 5.38 7.85 6.37
C GLU A 61 5.02 7.01 5.13
N ALA A 62 4.30 7.59 4.18
CA ALA A 62 4.01 6.94 2.90
C ALA A 62 5.29 6.65 2.11
N ALA A 63 6.26 7.56 2.11
CA ALA A 63 7.57 7.36 1.49
C ALA A 63 8.35 6.22 2.16
N ARG A 64 8.34 6.15 3.50
CA ARG A 64 8.96 5.03 4.23
C ARG A 64 8.31 3.69 3.89
N ARG A 65 6.98 3.62 3.86
CA ARG A 65 6.25 2.40 3.46
C ARG A 65 6.54 1.99 2.02
N ARG A 66 6.68 2.95 1.10
CA ARG A 66 7.06 2.66 -0.30
C ARG A 66 8.48 2.12 -0.37
N ALA A 67 9.44 2.77 0.29
CA ALA A 67 10.83 2.31 0.31
C ALA A 67 10.98 0.92 0.94
N GLU A 68 10.22 0.62 1.99
CA GLU A 68 10.22 -0.70 2.63
C GLU A 68 9.63 -1.78 1.71
N ARG A 69 8.53 -1.48 1.00
CA ARG A 69 7.95 -2.38 -0.01
C ARG A 69 8.90 -2.62 -1.18
N GLU A 70 9.60 -1.59 -1.63
CA GLU A 70 10.60 -1.70 -2.70
C GLU A 70 11.76 -2.60 -2.27
N ARG A 71 12.25 -2.46 -1.02
CA ARG A 71 13.28 -3.36 -0.47
C ARG A 71 12.83 -4.81 -0.45
N LEU A 72 11.63 -5.08 0.08
CA LEU A 72 11.08 -6.43 0.12
C LEU A 72 10.88 -7.01 -1.29
N ALA A 73 10.48 -6.19 -2.26
CA ALA A 73 10.34 -6.63 -3.64
C ALA A 73 11.68 -6.99 -4.28
N ILE A 74 12.74 -6.22 -4.00
CA ILE A 74 14.10 -6.53 -4.46
C ILE A 74 14.57 -7.84 -3.83
N GLU A 75 14.43 -8.00 -2.52
CA GLU A 75 14.84 -9.23 -1.82
C GLU A 75 14.10 -10.47 -2.35
N GLN A 76 12.79 -10.36 -2.58
CA GLN A 76 12.00 -11.43 -3.19
C GLN A 76 12.46 -11.77 -4.60
N HIS A 77 12.81 -10.75 -5.39
CA HIS A 77 13.32 -10.94 -6.74
C HIS A 77 14.68 -11.64 -6.73
N GLU A 78 15.60 -11.21 -5.86
CA GLU A 78 16.90 -11.86 -5.68
C GLU A 78 16.76 -13.32 -5.23
N GLN A 79 15.85 -13.61 -4.29
CA GLN A 79 15.54 -14.99 -3.88
C GLN A 79 15.01 -15.83 -5.04
N GLN A 80 14.15 -15.27 -5.90
CA GLN A 80 13.68 -15.98 -7.09
C GLN A 80 14.82 -16.31 -8.06
N LEU A 81 15.73 -15.36 -8.29
CA LEU A 81 16.90 -15.60 -9.14
C LEU A 81 17.80 -16.69 -8.56
N GLN A 82 17.99 -16.70 -7.25
CA GLN A 82 18.78 -17.74 -6.58
C GLN A 82 18.13 -19.13 -6.74
N ILE A 83 16.81 -19.25 -6.53
CA ILE A 83 16.09 -20.52 -6.73
C ILE A 83 16.22 -21.01 -8.17
N ILE A 84 16.17 -20.11 -9.15
CA ILE A 84 16.33 -20.46 -10.56
C ILE A 84 17.76 -20.93 -10.84
N ALA A 85 18.76 -20.29 -10.24
CA ALA A 85 20.15 -20.69 -10.38
C ALA A 85 20.43 -22.06 -9.77
N GLU A 86 19.83 -22.36 -8.61
CA GLU A 86 19.95 -23.66 -7.93
C GLU A 86 19.19 -24.79 -8.64
N HIS A 87 18.01 -24.47 -9.21
CA HIS A 87 17.10 -25.46 -9.79
C HIS A 87 16.57 -25.03 -11.18
N PRO A 88 17.43 -24.94 -12.20
CA PRO A 88 17.04 -24.50 -13.55
C PRO A 88 15.98 -25.39 -14.20
N ASP A 89 16.07 -26.71 -14.01
CA ASP A 89 15.18 -27.69 -14.63
C ASP A 89 13.72 -27.53 -14.19
N ALA A 90 13.49 -27.16 -12.93
CA ALA A 90 12.14 -26.92 -12.43
C ALA A 90 11.50 -25.73 -13.15
N THR A 91 12.28 -24.68 -13.42
CA THR A 91 11.85 -23.51 -14.19
C THR A 91 11.61 -23.85 -15.65
N PHE A 92 12.47 -24.64 -16.28
CA PHE A 92 12.24 -25.10 -17.66
C PHE A 92 10.96 -25.93 -17.80
N ARG A 93 10.65 -26.79 -16.82
CA ARG A 93 9.38 -27.53 -16.80
C ARG A 93 8.16 -26.61 -16.67
N ARG A 94 8.25 -25.56 -15.84
CA ARG A 94 7.18 -24.53 -15.72
C ARG A 94 6.96 -23.78 -17.04
N ILE A 95 8.05 -23.44 -17.74
CA ILE A 95 8.00 -22.83 -19.07
C ILE A 95 7.30 -23.76 -20.06
N ASP A 96 7.73 -25.03 -20.14
CA ASP A 96 7.15 -26.00 -21.07
C ASP A 96 5.65 -26.23 -20.77
N ALA A 97 5.27 -26.34 -19.49
CA ALA A 97 3.88 -26.46 -19.08
C ALA A 97 3.02 -25.25 -19.48
N ALA A 98 3.52 -24.03 -19.25
CA ALA A 98 2.83 -22.80 -19.64
C ALA A 98 2.66 -22.71 -21.17
N VAL A 99 3.67 -23.13 -21.93
CA VAL A 99 3.58 -23.17 -23.39
C VAL A 99 2.47 -24.13 -23.84
N GLU A 100 2.26 -25.25 -23.17
CA GLU A 100 1.22 -26.22 -23.55
C GLU A 100 -0.22 -25.78 -23.30
N GLU A 101 -0.46 -24.75 -22.50
CA GLU A 101 -1.80 -24.19 -22.34
C GLU A 101 -2.32 -23.47 -23.60
N ARG A 102 -1.44 -23.21 -24.58
CA ARG A 102 -1.76 -22.66 -25.90
C ARG A 102 -2.52 -21.32 -25.91
N ASN A 103 -2.42 -20.56 -24.83
CA ASN A 103 -3.07 -19.27 -24.69
C ASN A 103 -2.04 -18.15 -24.53
N ARG A 104 -2.43 -16.93 -24.94
CA ARG A 104 -1.52 -15.77 -24.94
C ARG A 104 -1.04 -15.37 -23.53
N PRO A 105 -1.89 -15.38 -22.48
CA PRO A 105 -1.41 -15.17 -21.11
C PRO A 105 -0.33 -16.17 -20.66
N ALA A 106 -0.47 -17.44 -21.03
CA ALA A 106 0.51 -18.47 -20.69
C ALA A 106 1.82 -18.29 -21.45
N TYR A 107 1.77 -17.87 -22.71
CA TYR A 107 2.99 -17.48 -23.45
C TYR A 107 3.72 -16.29 -22.81
N ARG A 108 2.98 -15.30 -22.30
CA ARG A 108 3.59 -14.19 -21.54
C ARG A 108 4.26 -14.66 -20.25
N ARG A 109 3.63 -15.58 -19.52
CA ARG A 109 4.23 -16.20 -18.33
C ARG A 109 5.50 -16.98 -18.69
N ALA A 110 5.47 -17.79 -19.74
CA ALA A 110 6.63 -18.52 -20.23
C ALA A 110 7.78 -17.58 -20.63
N ALA A 111 7.47 -16.48 -21.34
CA ALA A 111 8.44 -15.47 -21.72
C ALA A 111 9.02 -14.72 -20.50
N PHE A 112 8.21 -14.46 -19.48
CA PHE A 112 8.68 -13.87 -18.22
C PHE A 112 9.63 -14.81 -17.45
N GLU A 113 9.29 -16.09 -17.34
CA GLU A 113 10.18 -17.08 -16.72
C GLU A 113 11.51 -17.22 -17.50
N LEU A 114 11.47 -17.16 -18.83
CA LEU A 114 12.68 -17.11 -19.67
C LEU A 114 13.55 -15.87 -19.39
N LYS A 115 12.92 -14.73 -19.08
CA LYS A 115 13.65 -13.52 -18.69
C LYS A 115 14.32 -13.69 -17.33
N LEU A 116 13.64 -14.30 -16.36
CA LEU A 116 14.27 -14.61 -15.07
C LEU A 116 15.43 -15.60 -15.23
N VAL A 117 15.32 -16.56 -16.15
CA VAL A 117 16.44 -17.44 -16.53
C VAL A 117 17.60 -16.64 -17.12
N GLN A 118 17.33 -15.64 -17.98
CA GLN A 118 18.37 -14.77 -18.51
C GLN A 118 19.10 -13.99 -17.41
N GLU A 119 18.36 -13.50 -16.42
CA GLU A 119 18.91 -12.75 -15.29
C GLU A 119 19.70 -13.65 -14.33
N ALA A 120 19.23 -14.86 -14.06
CA ALA A 120 19.86 -15.79 -13.12
C ALA A 120 21.07 -16.57 -13.71
N LEU A 121 20.95 -17.04 -14.96
CA LEU A 121 21.92 -17.95 -15.60
C LEU A 121 22.63 -17.33 -16.80
N GLY A 122 22.18 -16.16 -17.25
CA GLY A 122 22.77 -15.43 -18.37
C GLY A 122 22.05 -15.65 -19.71
N PRO A 123 22.38 -14.81 -20.71
CA PRO A 123 21.65 -14.74 -21.98
C PRO A 123 21.80 -15.99 -22.85
N ILE A 124 22.90 -16.74 -22.71
CA ILE A 124 23.15 -17.94 -23.52
C ILE A 124 22.11 -19.03 -23.20
N PHE A 125 21.83 -19.26 -21.91
CA PHE A 125 20.87 -20.26 -21.47
C PHE A 125 19.44 -19.91 -21.89
N ALA A 126 19.04 -18.65 -21.70
CA ALA A 126 17.71 -18.19 -22.09
C ALA A 126 17.49 -18.28 -23.61
N ARG A 127 18.48 -17.87 -24.42
CA ARG A 127 18.42 -17.98 -25.89
C ARG A 127 18.40 -19.43 -26.36
N SER A 128 19.19 -20.31 -25.73
CA SER A 128 19.17 -21.75 -26.03
C SER A 128 17.77 -22.34 -25.83
N LYS A 129 17.13 -22.07 -24.68
CA LYS A 129 15.76 -22.54 -24.42
C LYS A 129 14.73 -21.89 -25.36
N ALA A 130 14.90 -20.61 -25.70
CA ALA A 130 14.04 -19.93 -26.68
C ALA A 130 14.11 -20.58 -28.07
N GLU A 131 15.30 -20.93 -28.56
CA GLU A 131 15.46 -21.64 -29.83
C GLU A 131 14.92 -23.08 -29.75
N GLU A 132 15.07 -23.78 -28.61
CA GLU A 132 14.41 -25.08 -28.38
C GLU A 132 12.88 -24.97 -28.54
N LEU A 133 12.25 -23.97 -27.92
CA LEU A 133 10.81 -23.72 -28.03
C LEU A 133 10.40 -23.36 -29.46
N LYS A 134 11.23 -22.62 -30.18
CA LYS A 134 11.00 -22.26 -31.58
C LYS A 134 11.03 -23.47 -32.50
N ASN A 135 11.98 -24.38 -32.28
CA ASN A 135 12.08 -25.63 -33.02
C ASN A 135 10.95 -26.60 -32.68
N ARG A 136 10.54 -26.68 -31.41
CA ARG A 136 9.44 -27.54 -30.97
C ARG A 136 8.07 -27.04 -31.43
N TYR A 137 7.89 -25.71 -31.52
CA TYR A 137 6.60 -25.09 -31.82
C TYR A 137 6.68 -24.05 -32.95
N PRO A 138 7.04 -24.45 -34.19
CA PRO A 138 7.30 -23.51 -35.28
C PRO A 138 6.08 -22.67 -35.67
N THR A 139 4.87 -23.21 -35.51
CA THR A 139 3.61 -22.55 -35.89
C THR A 139 3.06 -21.57 -34.84
N ARG A 140 3.62 -21.54 -33.63
CA ARG A 140 3.12 -20.70 -32.51
C ARG A 140 3.68 -19.28 -32.58
N SER A 141 3.34 -18.52 -33.64
CA SER A 141 3.83 -17.15 -33.86
C SER A 141 3.62 -16.20 -32.68
N ALA A 142 2.50 -16.33 -31.97
CA ALA A 142 2.22 -15.55 -30.76
C ALA A 142 3.22 -15.84 -29.62
N LEU A 143 3.63 -17.09 -29.45
CA LEU A 143 4.67 -17.46 -28.47
C LEU A 143 6.00 -16.80 -28.83
N HIS A 144 6.41 -16.90 -30.10
CA HIS A 144 7.67 -16.32 -30.57
C HIS A 144 7.72 -14.80 -30.41
N ALA A 145 6.58 -14.13 -30.61
CA ALA A 145 6.46 -12.69 -30.38
C ALA A 145 6.67 -12.33 -28.89
N GLU A 146 6.03 -13.05 -27.97
CA GLU A 146 6.19 -12.77 -26.53
C GLU A 146 7.62 -13.09 -26.05
N ILE A 147 8.25 -14.17 -26.53
CA ILE A 147 9.65 -14.51 -26.22
C ILE A 147 10.59 -13.42 -26.73
N ARG A 148 10.43 -12.98 -27.98
CA ARG A 148 11.24 -11.89 -28.56
C ARG A 148 11.11 -10.61 -27.74
N ASN A 149 9.87 -10.24 -27.39
CA ASN A 149 9.62 -9.05 -26.58
C ASN A 149 10.30 -9.13 -25.20
N ALA A 150 10.35 -10.31 -24.60
CA ALA A 150 10.96 -10.51 -23.28
C ALA A 150 12.50 -10.49 -23.33
N LEU A 151 13.12 -11.07 -24.36
CA LEU A 151 14.58 -11.22 -24.45
C LEU A 151 15.28 -10.07 -25.20
N ASP A 152 14.64 -9.49 -26.23
CA ASP A 152 15.19 -8.38 -27.03
C ASP A 152 14.74 -7.01 -26.50
N GLY A 153 13.67 -6.95 -25.71
CA GLY A 153 13.09 -5.72 -25.17
C GLY A 153 13.91 -5.04 -24.07
N TRP A 154 15.11 -5.50 -23.75
CA TRP A 154 15.98 -4.90 -22.73
C TRP A 154 17.08 -4.02 -23.34
N ASN A 155 16.67 -3.06 -24.17
CA ASN A 155 17.38 -1.80 -24.36
C ASN A 155 16.57 -0.70 -23.68
N GLY A 156 16.68 -0.59 -22.35
CA GLY A 156 16.20 0.56 -21.58
C GLY A 156 14.68 0.68 -21.40
N GLY A 157 14.20 0.39 -20.18
CA GLY A 157 13.05 1.10 -19.62
C GLY A 157 11.66 0.57 -19.95
N ILE A 158 11.28 -0.58 -19.39
CA ILE A 158 9.97 -0.70 -18.74
C ILE A 158 10.20 -1.44 -17.42
N GLY A 159 10.28 -0.65 -16.34
CA GLY A 159 10.18 -1.17 -14.99
C GLY A 159 8.84 -1.89 -14.86
N PHE A 160 8.88 -3.19 -14.61
CA PHE A 160 7.71 -3.92 -14.20
C PHE A 160 7.40 -3.46 -12.78
N GLN A 161 6.42 -2.55 -12.62
CA GLN A 161 5.80 -2.36 -11.31
C GLN A 161 5.03 -3.65 -11.00
N PRO A 162 5.29 -4.33 -9.87
CA PRO A 162 4.34 -5.31 -9.38
C PRO A 162 3.00 -4.59 -9.19
N VAL A 163 1.95 -5.08 -9.85
CA VAL A 163 0.59 -4.56 -9.71
C VAL A 163 0.11 -4.87 -8.29
N ILE A 164 0.53 -4.06 -7.33
CA ILE A 164 -0.17 -3.92 -6.05
C ILE A 164 -1.40 -3.08 -6.39
N ARG A 165 -2.46 -3.77 -6.83
CA ARG A 165 -3.76 -3.16 -7.09
C ARG A 165 -4.18 -2.46 -5.79
N ALA A 166 -4.13 -1.14 -5.78
CA ALA A 166 -4.65 -0.33 -4.69
C ALA A 166 -6.16 -0.64 -4.58
N ILE A 167 -6.54 -1.32 -3.51
CA ILE A 167 -7.92 -1.28 -3.04
C ILE A 167 -8.03 0.05 -2.28
N THR A 168 -8.45 1.08 -2.99
CA THR A 168 -9.02 2.29 -2.40
C THR A 168 -10.36 2.51 -3.09
N GLY A 169 -11.40 1.95 -2.48
CA GLY A 169 -12.72 2.59 -2.44
C GLY A 169 -12.75 3.57 -1.28
#